data_AF-A0ABC9BIP2-F1
#
_entry.id   AF-A0ABC9BIP2-F1
#
_cell.length_a   1.000
_cell.length_b   1.000
_cell.length_c   1.000
_cell.angle_alpha   90.00
_cell.angle_beta   90.00
_cell.angle_gamma   90.00
#
_symmetry.space_group_name_H-M   'P 1'
#
loop_
_entity.id
_entity.type
_entity.pdbx_description
1 polymer ?
#
loop_
_entity_poly.entity_id
_entity_poly.type
_entity_poly.pdbx_seq_one_letter_code
_entity_poly.pdbx_strand_id
1 'polypeptide(L)'
;MEPSRMKNNLSATAAVILLLFIMAAEMAPPVGASRPPCSHLSGDYIGVCMPFGDVDCADTCYDESPDNIGGGCGDDSRCYCATRCPT
;
A
#
# COMPACT_ATOMS: atom_id res chain seq x y z
N MET A 1 -52.61 -34.45 -10.51
CA MET A 1 -51.88 -33.22 -10.87
C MET A 1 -50.97 -32.87 -9.70
N GLU A 2 -49.66 -33.01 -9.90
CA GLU A 2 -48.51 -32.33 -9.26
C GLU A 2 -48.36 -32.20 -7.72
N PRO A 3 -47.15 -31.92 -7.19
CA PRO A 3 -45.82 -32.00 -7.81
C PRO A 3 -44.82 -32.84 -6.99
N SER A 4 -43.84 -33.40 -7.70
CA SER A 4 -42.59 -33.91 -7.14
C SER A 4 -41.87 -32.79 -6.39
N ARG A 5 -41.73 -32.93 -5.07
CA ARG A 5 -40.99 -31.96 -4.23
C ARG A 5 -39.49 -32.11 -4.50
N MET A 6 -39.00 -31.28 -5.40
CA MET A 6 -37.61 -31.17 -5.82
C MET A 6 -36.73 -30.83 -4.59
N LYS A 7 -35.79 -31.72 -4.24
CA LYS A 7 -34.89 -31.59 -3.09
C LYS A 7 -34.07 -30.30 -3.18
N ASN A 8 -34.34 -29.40 -2.24
CA ASN A 8 -33.79 -28.06 -2.10
C ASN A 8 -32.34 -28.08 -1.60
N ASN A 9 -31.41 -28.60 -2.39
CA ASN A 9 -29.98 -28.60 -2.03
C ASN A 9 -29.20 -27.41 -2.63
N LEU A 10 -29.87 -26.51 -3.36
CA LEU A 10 -29.21 -25.34 -3.96
C LEU A 10 -28.80 -24.27 -2.93
N SER A 11 -29.42 -24.26 -1.75
CA SER A 11 -29.20 -23.22 -0.73
C SER A 11 -27.85 -23.35 -0.01
N ALA A 12 -27.43 -24.59 0.27
CA ALA A 12 -26.21 -24.84 1.03
C ALA A 12 -24.95 -24.48 0.22
N THR A 13 -24.92 -24.80 -1.09
CA THR A 13 -23.76 -24.56 -1.94
C THR A 13 -23.53 -23.08 -2.20
N ALA A 14 -24.59 -22.29 -2.38
CA ALA A 14 -24.50 -20.84 -2.55
C ALA A 14 -23.99 -20.14 -1.29
N ALA A 15 -24.42 -20.58 -0.10
CA ALA A 15 -23.96 -20.06 1.18
C ALA A 15 -22.46 -20.38 1.42
N VAL A 16 -22.00 -21.57 1.05
CA VAL A 16 -20.57 -21.95 1.15
C VAL A 16 -19.71 -21.11 0.21
N ILE A 17 -20.16 -20.90 -1.03
CA ILE A 17 -19.43 -20.05 -2.00
C ILE A 17 -19.33 -18.60 -1.48
N LEU A 18 -20.42 -18.03 -0.94
CA LEU A 18 -20.40 -16.68 -0.37
C LEU A 18 -19.45 -16.56 0.83
N LEU A 19 -19.39 -17.57 1.70
CA LEU A 19 -18.46 -17.62 2.84
C LEU A 19 -16.98 -17.69 2.39
N LEU A 20 -16.67 -18.38 1.29
CA LEU A 20 -15.30 -18.44 0.75
C LEU A 20 -14.83 -17.09 0.19
N PHE A 21 -15.72 -16.27 -0.38
CA PHE A 21 -15.37 -14.94 -0.89
C PHE A 21 -15.12 -13.92 0.23
N ILE A 22 -15.79 -14.04 1.38
CA ILE A 22 -15.61 -13.10 2.52
C ILE A 22 -14.25 -13.30 3.22
N MET A 23 -13.69 -14.52 3.18
CA MET A 23 -12.40 -14.83 3.81
C MET A 23 -11.17 -14.31 3.04
N ALA A 24 -11.35 -13.79 1.81
CA ALA A 24 -10.26 -13.28 0.98
C ALA A 24 -9.97 -11.78 1.16
N ALA A 25 -10.73 -11.07 2.01
CA ALA A 25 -10.57 -9.63 2.22
C ALA A 25 -9.47 -9.25 3.23
N GLU A 26 -8.93 -10.21 3.99
CA GLU A 26 -8.06 -9.90 5.12
C GLU A 26 -6.76 -10.70 5.00
N MET A 27 -5.78 -10.19 4.24
CA MET A 27 -4.33 -10.43 4.42
C MET A 27 -3.54 -9.81 3.25
N ALA A 28 -3.57 -8.47 3.16
CA ALA A 28 -2.42 -7.76 2.61
C ALA A 28 -1.41 -7.54 3.76
N PRO A 29 -0.11 -7.80 3.56
CA PRO A 29 0.81 -8.00 4.67
C PRO A 29 1.30 -6.66 5.21
N PRO A 30 1.55 -6.48 6.52
CA PRO A 30 2.59 -5.54 6.90
C PRO A 30 3.92 -6.27 6.63
N VAL A 31 4.43 -6.09 5.41
CA VAL A 31 5.82 -6.40 5.06
C VAL A 31 6.70 -5.64 6.04
N GLY A 32 7.27 -6.35 7.02
CA GLY A 32 8.22 -5.80 8.00
C GLY A 32 7.62 -4.72 8.90
N ALA A 33 7.34 -5.06 10.16
CA ALA A 33 6.98 -4.12 11.22
C ALA A 33 8.18 -3.22 11.63
N SER A 34 8.79 -2.53 10.67
CA SER A 34 9.50 -1.30 10.92
C SER A 34 8.43 -0.20 10.92
N ARG A 35 8.44 0.69 11.92
CA ARG A 35 7.61 1.90 11.85
C ARG A 35 7.76 2.51 10.45
N PRO A 36 6.66 2.95 9.80
CA PRO A 36 6.81 3.68 8.55
C PRO A 36 7.80 4.83 8.82
N PRO A 37 8.84 4.97 7.98
CA PRO A 37 9.79 6.06 8.16
C PRO A 37 9.03 7.37 8.14
N CYS A 38 9.50 8.34 8.92
CA CYS A 38 8.90 9.66 8.93
C CYS A 38 9.25 10.32 7.60
N SER A 39 8.25 10.73 6.84
CA SER A 39 8.47 11.46 5.60
C SER A 39 8.35 12.97 5.83
N HIS A 40 9.23 13.73 5.20
CA HIS A 40 9.08 15.18 5.06
C HIS A 40 9.28 15.56 3.60
N LEU A 41 8.72 16.70 3.22
CA LEU A 41 8.94 17.24 1.89
C LEU A 41 10.41 17.65 1.73
N SER A 42 11.02 17.31 0.60
CA SER A 42 12.34 17.82 0.21
C SER A 42 12.29 19.33 -0.02
N GLY A 43 13.30 20.03 0.48
CA GLY A 43 13.47 21.48 0.30
C GLY A 43 14.26 21.87 -0.95
N ASP A 44 15.18 21.01 -1.37
CA ASP A 44 16.16 21.24 -2.44
C ASP A 44 15.80 20.52 -3.75
N TYR A 45 14.83 19.58 -3.74
CA TYR A 45 14.37 18.94 -4.97
C TYR A 45 13.60 19.91 -5.86
N ILE A 46 14.13 20.16 -7.07
CA ILE A 46 13.53 21.03 -8.06
C ILE A 46 13.01 20.19 -9.22
N GLY A 47 11.68 20.15 -9.37
CA GLY A 47 11.03 19.52 -10.53
C GLY A 47 9.78 18.75 -10.16
N VAL A 48 9.27 18.01 -11.14
CA VAL A 48 8.14 17.09 -10.98
C VAL A 48 8.72 15.71 -10.71
N CYS A 49 8.41 15.17 -9.53
CA CYS A 49 8.79 13.83 -9.15
C CYS A 49 7.89 12.83 -9.89
N MET A 50 8.45 12.20 -10.92
CA MET A 50 7.77 11.18 -11.72
C MET A 50 8.05 9.79 -11.13
N PRO A 51 7.20 8.78 -11.34
CA PRO A 51 7.40 7.41 -10.82
C PRO A 51 8.65 6.68 -11.35
N PHE A 52 9.45 7.30 -12.21
CA PHE A 52 10.77 6.81 -12.64
C PHE A 52 11.94 7.67 -12.10
N GLY A 53 11.61 8.79 -11.43
CA GLY A 53 12.54 9.77 -10.85
C GLY A 53 12.73 9.59 -9.34
N ASP A 54 12.33 8.44 -8.79
CA ASP A 54 12.57 8.11 -7.38
C ASP A 54 14.07 8.11 -7.04
N VAL A 55 14.95 7.82 -8.02
CA VAL A 55 16.41 7.87 -7.84
C VAL A 55 16.87 9.30 -7.61
N ASP A 56 16.47 10.25 -8.47
CA ASP A 56 16.86 11.66 -8.32
C ASP A 56 16.33 12.26 -7.02
N CYS A 57 15.12 11.86 -6.61
CA CYS A 57 14.53 12.26 -5.34
C CYS A 57 15.33 11.68 -4.16
N ALA A 58 15.65 10.39 -4.17
CA ALA A 58 16.43 9.76 -3.12
C ALA A 58 17.83 10.36 -2.99
N ASP A 59 18.52 10.60 -4.12
CA ASP A 59 19.84 11.22 -4.14
C ASP A 59 19.80 12.65 -3.57
N THR A 60 18.81 13.45 -3.98
CA THR A 60 18.61 14.80 -3.40
C THR A 60 18.38 14.72 -1.89
N CYS A 61 17.58 13.77 -1.43
CA CYS A 61 17.35 13.58 0.00
C CYS A 61 18.63 13.18 0.75
N TYR A 62 19.50 12.35 0.18
CA TYR A 62 20.78 12.03 0.82
C TYR A 62 21.72 13.24 0.88
N ASP A 63 21.68 14.11 -0.12
CA ASP A 63 22.47 15.34 -0.16
C ASP A 63 21.94 16.41 0.81
N GLU A 64 20.61 16.49 1.01
CA GLU A 64 19.97 17.42 1.95
C GLU A 64 20.38 17.21 3.40
N SER A 65 20.47 15.95 3.83
CA SER A 65 20.79 15.62 5.22
C SER A 65 21.32 14.20 5.37
N PRO A 66 22.36 13.98 6.20
CA PRO A 66 22.81 12.64 6.54
C PRO A 66 21.81 11.84 7.39
N ASP A 67 20.78 12.50 7.95
CA ASP A 67 19.71 11.85 8.72
C ASP A 67 18.63 11.22 7.81
N ASN A 68 18.63 11.57 6.52
CA ASN A 68 17.74 10.99 5.53
C ASN A 68 18.22 9.59 5.15
N ILE A 69 17.29 8.63 5.16
CA ILE A 69 17.53 7.20 4.87
C ILE A 69 16.97 6.78 3.50
N GLY A 70 16.45 7.73 2.72
CA GLY A 70 15.94 7.54 1.38
C GLY A 70 15.00 8.67 0.95
N GLY A 71 14.38 8.50 -0.20
CA GLY A 71 13.36 9.41 -0.72
C GLY A 71 12.49 8.73 -1.77
N GLY A 72 11.32 9.30 -2.04
CA GLY A 72 10.42 8.83 -3.08
C GLY A 72 9.37 9.86 -3.47
N CYS A 73 8.76 9.65 -4.62
CA CYS A 73 7.70 10.53 -5.12
C CYS A 73 6.36 10.28 -4.41
N GLY A 74 5.73 11.35 -3.94
CA GLY A 74 4.35 11.33 -3.47
C GLY A 74 3.34 11.40 -4.62
N ASP A 75 2.07 11.16 -4.31
CA ASP A 75 0.95 11.22 -5.28
C ASP A 75 0.77 12.61 -5.90
N ASP A 76 1.25 13.66 -5.23
CA ASP A 76 1.28 15.04 -5.69
C ASP A 76 2.48 15.36 -6.60
N SER A 77 3.23 14.33 -7.03
CA SER A 77 4.45 14.47 -7.84
C SER A 77 5.52 15.33 -7.18
N ARG A 78 5.55 15.35 -5.84
CA ARG A 78 6.61 16.01 -5.06
C ARG A 78 7.54 14.97 -4.45
N CYS A 79 8.79 15.35 -4.24
CA CYS A 79 9.76 14.49 -3.60
C CYS A 79 9.63 14.57 -2.07
N TYR A 80 9.56 13.40 -1.43
CA TYR A 80 9.54 13.27 0.03
C TYR A 80 10.74 12.46 0.50
N CYS A 81 11.48 13.02 1.45
CA CYS A 81 12.61 12.37 2.10
C CYS A 81 12.13 11.54 3.29
N ALA A 82 12.68 10.34 3.42
CA ALA A 82 12.40 9.42 4.51
C ALA A 82 13.47 9.56 5.60
N THR A 83 13.05 9.68 6.84
CA THR A 83 13.91 9.78 8.03
C THR A 83 13.51 8.72 9.06
N ARG A 84 14.40 8.45 10.01
CA ARG A 84 14.01 7.68 11.20
C ARG A 84 13.16 8.57 12.12
N CYS A 85 11.92 8.14 12.38
CA CYS A 85 11.09 8.85 13.35
C CYS A 85 11.76 8.89 14.72
N PRO A 86 11.72 10.04 15.43
CA PRO A 86 12.13 10.11 16.82
C PRO A 86 11.29 9.14 17.65
N THR A 87 11.94 8.47 18.60
CA THR A 87 11.33 7.48 19.52
C THR A 87 10.56 8.12 20.65
#